data_AF-A0A6I1GG89-F1
#
_entry.id   AF-A0A6I1GG89-F1
#
_cell.length_a   1.000
_cell.length_b   1.000
_cell.length_c   1.000
_cell.angle_alpha   90.00
_cell.angle_beta   90.00
_cell.angle_gamma   90.00
#
_symmetry.space_group_name_H-M   'P 1'
#
loop_
_entity.id
_entity.type
_entity.pdbx_description
1 polymer ?
#
loop_
_entity_poly.entity_id
_entity_poly.type
_entity_poly.pdbx_seq_one_letter_code
_entity_poly.pdbx_strand_id
1 'polypeptide(L)'
;MTMTMVTARVDADRKRDAEQVLRRNGRTYSDVIRDLTDYMARTGELPEFEKATLALIEERERQRKLDIIRFFADMHLPEPQDGLSDEEIIEQTRMERFG
;
A
#
# COMPACT_ATOMS: atom_id res chain seq x y z
N MET A 1 -25.51 -26.22 13.40
CA MET A 1 -24.61 -25.11 13.03
C MET A 1 -23.32 -25.70 12.51
N THR A 2 -22.96 -25.39 11.27
CA THR A 2 -21.67 -25.78 10.68
C THR A 2 -20.65 -24.71 11.09
N MET A 3 -19.55 -25.10 11.73
CA MET A 3 -18.46 -24.18 12.05
C MET A 3 -17.45 -24.17 10.90
N THR A 4 -17.06 -22.97 10.47
CA THR A 4 -16.07 -22.78 9.40
C THR A 4 -14.96 -21.87 9.90
N MET A 5 -13.72 -22.16 9.49
CA MET A 5 -12.56 -21.36 9.83
C MET A 5 -12.32 -20.28 8.77
N VAL A 6 -12.03 -19.06 9.20
CA VAL A 6 -11.57 -17.96 8.32
C VAL A 6 -10.09 -17.76 8.56
N THR A 7 -9.28 -17.87 7.51
CA THR A 7 -7.83 -17.63 7.54
C THR A 7 -7.47 -16.50 6.59
N ALA A 8 -6.71 -15.51 7.10
CA ALA A 8 -6.25 -14.36 6.32
C ALA A 8 -4.82 -14.01 6.72
N ARG A 9 -4.00 -13.64 5.73
CA ARG A 9 -2.64 -13.11 5.96
C ARG A 9 -2.74 -11.61 6.20
N VAL A 10 -2.12 -11.14 7.27
CA VAL A 10 -2.10 -9.73 7.65
C VAL A 10 -0.69 -9.33 8.10
N ASP A 11 -0.36 -8.06 7.94
CA ASP A 11 0.86 -7.48 8.48
C ASP A 11 0.91 -7.64 10.00
N ALA A 12 2.05 -8.09 10.53
CA ALA A 12 2.19 -8.50 11.92
C ALA A 12 2.11 -7.32 12.91
N ASP A 13 2.66 -6.17 12.53
CA ASP A 13 2.67 -4.98 13.39
C ASP A 13 1.31 -4.31 13.38
N ARG A 14 0.69 -4.17 12.21
CA ARG A 14 -0.70 -3.71 12.09
C ARG A 14 -1.67 -4.62 12.86
N LYS A 15 -1.47 -5.94 12.79
CA LYS A 15 -2.28 -6.89 13.55
C LYS A 15 -2.21 -6.59 15.04
N ARG A 16 -0.99 -6.37 15.56
CA ARG A 16 -0.74 -6.13 16.97
C ARG A 16 -1.38 -4.83 17.46
N ASP A 17 -1.25 -3.76 16.68
CA ASP A 17 -1.84 -2.46 17.01
C ASP A 17 -3.37 -2.53 17.05
N ALA A 18 -3.96 -3.14 16.02
CA ALA A 18 -5.41 -3.35 16.00
C ALA A 18 -5.86 -4.29 17.13
N GLU A 19 -5.08 -5.30 17.51
CA GLU A 19 -5.42 -6.18 18.64
C GLU A 19 -5.46 -5.41 19.96
N GLN A 20 -4.57 -4.44 20.17
CA GLN A 20 -4.62 -3.56 21.36
C GLN A 20 -5.91 -2.74 21.38
N VAL A 21 -6.32 -2.19 20.25
CA VAL A 21 -7.58 -1.43 20.14
C VAL A 21 -8.78 -2.33 20.44
N LEU A 22 -8.82 -3.53 19.86
CA LEU A 22 -9.92 -4.48 20.08
C LEU A 22 -10.01 -4.89 21.55
N ARG A 23 -8.88 -5.22 22.19
CA ARG A 23 -8.82 -5.56 23.62
C ARG A 23 -9.33 -4.44 24.52
N ARG A 24 -8.96 -3.18 24.23
CA ARG A 24 -9.47 -2.01 24.98
C ARG A 24 -11.00 -1.88 24.89
N ASN A 25 -11.59 -2.38 23.82
CA ASN A 25 -13.04 -2.39 23.60
C ASN A 25 -13.70 -3.73 23.97
N GLY A 26 -12.98 -4.63 24.65
CA GLY A 26 -13.50 -5.94 25.07
C GLY A 26 -13.87 -6.88 23.91
N ARG A 27 -13.28 -6.67 22.73
CA ARG A 27 -13.56 -7.46 21.51
C ARG A 27 -12.32 -8.22 21.05
N THR A 28 -12.54 -9.28 20.29
CA THR A 28 -11.50 -10.02 19.58
C THR A 28 -11.69 -9.87 18.06
N TYR A 29 -10.65 -10.26 17.29
CA TYR A 29 -10.77 -10.35 15.83
C TYR A 29 -11.90 -11.27 15.39
N SER A 30 -12.07 -12.39 16.09
CA SER A 30 -13.12 -13.35 15.75
C SER A 30 -14.51 -12.78 15.97
N ASP A 31 -14.71 -11.93 16.98
CA ASP A 31 -16.00 -11.27 17.20
C ASP A 31 -16.29 -10.28 16.08
N VAL A 32 -15.30 -9.47 15.69
CA VAL A 32 -15.46 -8.51 14.59
C VAL A 32 -15.70 -9.21 13.25
N ILE A 33 -14.95 -10.26 12.94
CA ILE A 33 -15.12 -11.01 11.69
C ILE A 33 -16.49 -11.70 11.66
N ARG A 34 -16.97 -12.24 12.79
CA ARG A 34 -18.32 -12.81 12.90
C ARG A 34 -19.39 -11.76 12.70
N ASP A 35 -19.32 -10.64 13.43
CA ASP A 35 -20.29 -9.54 13.31
C ASP A 35 -20.34 -8.99 11.88
N LEU A 36 -19.17 -8.85 11.23
CA LEU A 36 -19.05 -8.40 9.85
C LEU A 36 -19.69 -9.40 8.88
N THR A 37 -19.41 -10.69 9.06
CA THR A 37 -20.00 -11.76 8.23
C THR A 37 -21.52 -11.78 8.38
N ASP A 38 -22.02 -11.67 9.61
CA ASP A 38 -23.45 -11.64 9.91
C ASP A 38 -24.11 -10.39 9.33
N TYR A 39 -23.46 -9.24 9.42
CA TYR A 39 -23.95 -7.99 8.83
C TYR A 39 -24.10 -8.12 7.32
N MET A 40 -23.05 -8.57 6.62
CA MET A 40 -23.08 -8.73 5.16
C MET A 40 -24.13 -9.76 4.74
N ALA A 41 -24.26 -10.87 5.48
CA ALA A 41 -25.26 -11.90 5.19
C ALA A 41 -26.70 -11.38 5.38
N ARG A 42 -26.94 -10.51 6.37
CA ARG A 42 -28.28 -9.97 6.67
C ARG A 42 -28.68 -8.82 5.77
N THR A 43 -27.74 -7.94 5.43
CA THR A 43 -28.01 -6.70 4.70
C THR A 43 -27.74 -6.80 3.21
N GLY A 44 -26.86 -7.72 2.78
CA GLY A 44 -26.38 -7.78 1.40
C GLY A 44 -25.41 -6.64 1.04
N GLU A 45 -25.00 -5.82 2.00
CA GLU A 45 -24.17 -4.64 1.78
C GLU A 45 -22.84 -4.72 2.55
N LEU A 46 -21.82 -4.02 2.02
CA LEU A 46 -20.60 -3.74 2.77
C LEU A 46 -20.86 -2.64 3.81
N PRO A 47 -20.38 -2.78 5.05
CA PRO A 47 -20.53 -1.73 6.06
C PRO A 47 -19.91 -0.40 5.61
N GLU A 48 -20.50 0.70 6.08
CA GLU A 48 -20.04 2.04 5.72
C GLU A 48 -18.58 2.33 6.10
N PHE A 49 -18.11 1.80 7.23
CA PHE A 49 -16.71 1.99 7.64
C PHE A 49 -15.73 1.32 6.67
N GLU A 50 -16.11 0.21 6.02
CA GLU A 50 -15.28 -0.46 5.03
C GLU A 50 -15.17 0.41 3.78
N LYS A 51 -16.29 1.02 3.35
CA LYS A 51 -16.32 1.99 2.24
C LYS A 51 -15.40 3.20 2.53
N ALA A 52 -15.43 3.71 3.76
CA ALA A 52 -14.56 4.81 4.18
C ALA A 52 -13.08 4.42 4.32
N THR A 53 -12.80 3.21 4.81
CA THR A 53 -11.43 2.70 4.98
C THR A 53 -10.76 2.44 3.64
N LEU A 54 -11.48 1.88 2.67
CA LEU A 54 -11.00 1.70 1.30
C LEU A 54 -10.62 3.04 0.67
N ALA A 55 -11.48 4.06 0.78
CA ALA A 55 -11.19 5.40 0.29
C ALA A 55 -9.95 6.03 0.94
N LEU A 56 -9.75 5.81 2.25
CA LEU A 56 -8.56 6.29 2.98
C LEU A 56 -7.27 5.57 2.54
N ILE A 57 -7.35 4.26 2.25
CA ILE A 57 -6.21 3.48 1.76
C ILE A 57 -5.85 3.91 0.35
N GLU A 58 -6.84 4.03 -0.54
CA GLU A 58 -6.67 4.51 -1.91
C GLU A 58 -6.08 5.93 -1.94
N GLU A 59 -6.57 6.84 -1.10
CA GLU A 59 -6.03 8.21 -1.01
C GLU A 59 -4.59 8.21 -0.49
N ARG A 60 -4.25 7.38 0.52
CA ARG A 60 -2.86 7.24 0.97
C ARG A 60 -1.94 6.69 -0.11
N GLU A 61 -2.40 5.73 -0.90
CA GLU A 61 -1.64 5.22 -2.04
C GLU A 61 -1.48 6.28 -3.14
N ARG A 62 -2.54 7.05 -3.41
CA ARG A 62 -2.52 8.17 -4.36
C ARG A 62 -1.51 9.24 -3.93
N GLN A 63 -1.55 9.64 -2.66
CA GLN A 63 -0.60 10.61 -2.10
C GLN A 63 0.83 10.09 -2.18
N ARG A 64 1.07 8.81 -1.84
CA ARG A 64 2.39 8.20 -1.98
C ARG A 64 2.91 8.25 -3.42
N LYS A 65 2.05 8.00 -4.42
CA LYS A 65 2.43 8.11 -5.84
C LYS A 65 2.73 9.55 -6.23
N LEU A 66 1.94 10.52 -5.76
CA LEU A 66 2.18 11.95 -6.00
C LEU A 66 3.50 12.43 -5.38
N ASP A 67 3.83 11.96 -4.18
CA ASP A 67 5.11 12.28 -3.53
C ASP A 67 6.31 11.77 -4.34
N ILE A 68 6.20 10.56 -4.91
CA ILE A 68 7.22 10.02 -5.82
C ILE A 68 7.33 10.89 -7.07
N ILE A 69 6.21 11.23 -7.72
CA ILE A 69 6.22 12.07 -8.92
C ILE A 69 6.83 13.43 -8.62
N ARG A 70 6.46 14.06 -7.50
CA ARG A 70 7.04 15.34 -7.06
C ARG A 70 8.54 15.22 -6.81
N PHE A 71 8.98 14.16 -6.15
CA PHE A 71 10.40 13.89 -5.95
C PHE A 71 11.17 13.82 -7.29
N PHE A 72 10.60 13.18 -8.32
CA PHE A 72 11.21 13.14 -9.65
C PHE A 72 11.11 14.46 -10.42
N ALA A 73 10.02 15.21 -10.25
CA ALA A 73 9.84 16.52 -10.88
C ALA A 73 10.76 17.60 -10.28
N ASP A 74 11.05 17.50 -8.98
CA ASP A 74 11.95 18.41 -8.26
C ASP A 74 13.43 17.98 -8.37
N MET A 75 13.72 16.81 -8.96
CA MET A 75 15.09 16.49 -9.34
C MET A 75 15.53 17.39 -10.49
N HIS A 76 16.53 18.25 -10.22
CA HIS A 76 17.36 18.80 -11.28
C HIS A 76 18.12 17.66 -11.95
N LEU A 77 17.53 17.15 -13.04
CA LEU A 77 18.26 16.35 -14.00
C LEU A 77 19.40 17.22 -14.54
N PRO A 78 20.64 16.71 -14.60
CA PRO A 78 21.71 17.41 -15.29
C PRO A 78 21.24 17.76 -16.70
N GLU A 79 21.61 18.95 -17.19
CA GLU A 79 21.32 19.33 -18.58
C GLU A 79 21.79 18.19 -19.48
N PRO A 80 20.96 17.71 -20.43
CA PRO A 80 21.44 16.77 -21.43
C PRO A 80 22.68 17.41 -22.05
N GLN A 81 23.83 16.74 -21.95
CA GLN A 81 25.01 17.21 -22.66
C GLN A 81 24.67 17.16 -24.14
N ASP A 82 24.43 18.33 -24.73
CA ASP A 82 24.20 18.48 -26.16
C ASP A 82 25.35 17.79 -26.90
N GLY A 83 25.03 16.66 -27.55
CA GLY A 83 25.92 16.05 -28.52
C GLY A 83 26.05 14.53 -28.50
N LEU A 84 25.58 13.82 -27.47
CA LEU A 84 25.70 12.35 -27.41
C LEU A 84 24.42 11.69 -26.90
N SER A 85 23.96 10.65 -27.58
CA SER A 85 22.91 9.75 -27.13
C SER A 85 23.37 8.91 -25.93
N ASP A 86 22.42 8.37 -25.16
CA ASP A 86 22.72 7.50 -24.01
C ASP A 86 23.64 6.31 -24.39
N GLU A 87 23.53 5.82 -25.62
CA GLU A 87 24.40 4.75 -26.15
C GLU A 87 25.85 5.22 -26.34
N GLU A 88 26.05 6.46 -26.80
CA GLU A 88 27.38 7.03 -27.02
C GLU A 88 28.09 7.39 -25.70
N ILE A 89 27.34 7.81 -24.67
CA ILE A 89 27.87 8.05 -23.32
C ILE A 89 28.38 6.74 -22.69
N ILE A 90 27.65 5.63 -22.91
CA ILE A 90 28.04 4.29 -22.41
C ILE A 90 29.30 3.79 -23.13
N GLU A 91 29.39 3.97 -24.45
CA GLU A 91 30.58 3.64 -25.25
C GLU A 91 31.81 4.42 -24.79
N GLN A 92 31.67 5.73 -24.57
CA GLN A 92 32.78 6.59 -24.15
C GLN A 92 33.30 6.22 -22.75
N THR A 93 32.40 5.97 -21.80
CA THR A 93 32.75 5.51 -20.44
C THR A 93 33.47 4.15 -20.47
N ARG A 94 33.11 3.29 -21.43
CA ARG A 94 33.76 1.99 -21.64
C ARG A 94 35.15 2.16 -22.25
N MET A 95 35.35 3.09 -23.18
CA MET A 95 36.67 3.38 -23.73
C MET A 95 37.62 4.01 -22.70
N GLU A 96 37.13 4.91 -21.83
CA GLU A 96 37.95 5.54 -20.77
C GLU A 96 38.38 4.56 -19.66
N ARG A 97 37.61 3.51 -19.39
CA ARG A 97 37.96 2.49 -18.37
C ARG A 97 38.93 1.42 -18.85
N PHE A 98 39.07 1.24 -20.17
CA PHE A 98 39.85 0.15 -20.76
C PHE A 98 40.92 0.64 -21.76
N GLY A 99 41.14 1.96 -21.83
CA GLY A 99 42.25 2.60 -22.55
C GLY A 99 43.50 2.75 -21.70
#